data_AF-U4V7X3-F1
#
_entry.id   AF-U4V7X3-F1
#
_cell.length_a   1.000
_cell.length_b   1.000
_cell.length_c   1.000
_cell.angle_alpha   90.00
_cell.angle_beta   90.00
_cell.angle_gamma   90.00
#
_symmetry.space_group_name_H-M   'P 1'
#
loop_
_entity.id
_entity.type
_entity.pdbx_description
1 polymer ?
#
loop_
_entity_poly.entity_id
_entity_poly.type
_entity_poly.pdbx_seq_one_letter_code
_entity_poly.pdbx_strand_id
1 'polypeptide(L)'
;SEPDLLAWLVGERRSTSEQKYYVSNLPSDTSLKILAATVKARWICEQAHQQLKEELGLDHFEGRSWTGLHRHALMTMIAYAFLQARRLKAAGRKKKCRRSTATTEHASG
;
A
#
# COMPACT_ATOMS: atom_id res chain seq x y z
N SER A 1 38.80 -4.18 7.41
CA SER A 1 38.17 -2.87 7.20
C SER A 1 36.69 -3.08 7.16
N GLU A 2 35.99 -2.79 8.25
CA GLU A 2 34.52 -2.82 8.26
C GLU A 2 34.04 -1.73 7.30
N PRO A 3 33.13 -2.01 6.37
CA PRO A 3 32.56 -0.98 5.54
C PRO A 3 31.78 -0.04 6.48
N ASP A 4 32.08 1.26 6.43
CA ASP A 4 31.25 2.28 7.07
C ASP A 4 29.78 1.97 6.75
N LEU A 5 29.00 1.63 7.77
CA LEU A 5 27.59 1.29 7.68
C LEU A 5 26.78 2.57 7.38
N LEU A 6 26.97 3.12 6.18
CA LEU A 6 26.20 4.26 5.69
C LEU A 6 24.76 3.80 5.51
N ALA A 7 23.89 4.37 6.33
CA ALA A 7 22.45 4.13 6.29
C ALA A 7 21.72 5.40 5.83
N TRP A 8 20.64 5.21 5.08
CA TRP A 8 19.73 6.27 4.70
C TRP A 8 18.77 6.60 5.84
N LEU A 9 18.63 7.88 6.17
CA LEU A 9 17.54 8.41 6.99
C LEU A 9 16.56 9.16 6.09
N VAL A 10 15.35 8.63 5.95
CA VAL A 10 14.28 9.22 5.12
C VAL A 10 13.27 9.90 6.03
N GLY A 11 13.13 11.22 5.91
CA GLY A 11 12.08 12.00 6.58
C GLY A 11 10.86 12.20 5.69
N GLU A 12 9.68 11.79 6.15
CA GLU A 12 8.39 12.14 5.56
C GLU A 12 7.75 13.26 6.41
N ARG A 13 7.50 14.41 5.79
CA ARG A 13 6.76 15.51 6.42
C ARG A 13 5.38 15.63 5.79
N ARG A 14 4.34 15.53 6.61
CA ARG A 14 2.95 15.65 6.18
C ARG A 14 2.45 17.08 6.36
N SER A 15 1.41 17.44 5.61
CA SER A 15 0.72 18.74 5.75
C SER A 15 0.09 18.93 7.13
N THR A 16 -0.18 17.84 7.84
CA THR A 16 -0.74 17.79 9.21
C THR A 16 0.32 18.03 10.30
N SER A 17 1.49 18.59 9.96
CA SER A 17 2.67 18.76 10.82
C SER A 17 3.29 17.48 11.41
N GLU A 18 2.72 16.31 11.17
CA GLU A 18 3.29 15.01 11.51
C GLU A 18 4.58 14.75 10.71
N GLN A 19 5.65 14.35 11.41
CA GLN A 19 6.93 13.96 10.83
C GLN A 19 7.21 12.49 11.14
N LYS A 20 7.58 11.71 10.13
CA LYS A 20 8.01 10.31 10.28
C LYS A 20 9.41 10.14 9.74
N TYR A 21 10.20 9.32 10.42
CA TYR A 21 11.57 9.02 10.04
C TYR A 21 11.72 7.53 9.81
N TYR A 22 12.43 7.16 8.75
CA TYR A 22 12.68 5.77 8.36
C TYR A 22 14.18 5.56 8.15
N VAL A 23 14.71 4.45 8.65
CA VAL A 23 16.11 4.06 8.43
C VAL A 23 16.17 2.92 7.43
N SER A 24 17.09 3.00 6.48
CA SER A 24 17.30 1.96 5.46
C SER A 24 18.78 1.70 5.22
N ASN A 25 19.15 0.43 5.10
CA ASN A 25 20.48 -0.04 4.73
C ASN A 25 20.66 -0.22 3.21
N LEU A 26 19.86 0.49 2.42
CA LEU A 26 19.99 0.47 0.96
C LEU A 26 21.35 1.07 0.52
N PRO A 27 21.92 0.62 -0.60
CA PRO A 27 23.17 1.14 -1.13
C PRO A 27 23.21 2.67 -1.23
N SER A 28 24.39 3.28 -1.06
CA SER A 28 24.56 4.74 -1.05
C SER A 28 24.29 5.41 -2.41
N ASP A 29 24.23 4.66 -3.50
CA ASP A 29 23.83 5.10 -4.85
C ASP A 29 22.30 5.02 -5.07
N THR A 30 21.53 4.62 -4.06
CA THR A 30 20.07 4.50 -4.16
C THR A 30 19.41 5.87 -4.35
N SER A 31 18.64 6.01 -5.42
CA SER A 31 17.88 7.24 -5.67
C SER A 31 16.80 7.50 -4.62
N LEU A 32 16.51 8.78 -4.35
CA LEU A 32 15.41 9.21 -3.47
C LEU A 32 14.06 8.60 -3.89
N LYS A 33 13.82 8.40 -5.18
CA LYS A 33 12.59 7.79 -5.70
C LYS A 33 12.44 6.34 -5.23
N ILE A 34 13.52 5.58 -5.18
CA ILE A 34 13.52 4.19 -4.70
C ILE A 34 13.33 4.17 -3.18
N LEU A 35 13.98 5.06 -2.45
CA LEU A 35 13.78 5.21 -1.00
C LEU A 35 12.30 5.50 -0.67
N ALA A 36 11.71 6.49 -1.33
CA ALA A 36 10.30 6.83 -1.16
C ALA A 36 9.35 5.68 -1.56
N ALA A 37 9.65 4.98 -2.66
CA ALA A 37 8.88 3.82 -3.10
C ALA A 37 8.94 2.68 -2.07
N THR A 38 10.10 2.46 -1.45
CA THR A 38 10.31 1.41 -0.44
C THR A 38 9.55 1.72 0.84
N VAL A 39 9.64 2.96 1.35
CA VAL A 39 8.86 3.42 2.50
C VAL A 39 7.35 3.28 2.23
N LYS A 40 6.91 3.67 1.04
CA LYS A 40 5.50 3.55 0.64
C LYS A 40 5.05 2.10 0.51
N ALA A 41 5.88 1.22 -0.03
CA ALA A 41 5.57 -0.21 -0.17
C ALA A 41 5.35 -0.86 1.20
N ARG A 42 6.21 -0.55 2.18
CA ARG A 42 6.03 -0.98 3.57
C ARG A 42 4.67 -0.57 4.11
N TRP A 43 4.32 0.70 3.96
CA TRP A 43 3.04 1.23 4.45
C TRP A 43 1.83 0.53 3.77
N ILE A 44 1.91 0.26 2.46
CA ILE A 44 0.85 -0.49 1.75
C ILE A 44 0.68 -1.90 2.35
N CYS A 45 1.77 -2.59 2.70
CA CYS A 45 1.70 -3.89 3.35
C CYS A 45 1.05 -3.80 4.74
N GLU A 46 1.39 -2.80 5.55
CA GLU A 46 0.77 -2.57 6.86
C GLU A 46 -0.73 -2.31 6.73
N GLN A 47 -1.12 -1.44 5.80
CA GLN A 47 -2.51 -1.14 5.52
C GLN A 47 -3.29 -2.38 5.05
N ALA A 48 -2.70 -3.20 4.16
CA ALA A 48 -3.32 -4.43 3.70
C ALA A 48 -3.59 -5.41 4.87
N HIS A 49 -2.63 -5.57 5.77
CA HIS A 49 -2.80 -6.40 6.97
C HIS A 49 -3.89 -5.86 7.90
N GLN A 50 -3.98 -4.55 8.11
CA GLN A 50 -5.06 -3.94 8.90
C GLN A 50 -6.43 -4.24 8.28
N GLN A 51 -6.59 -4.06 6.97
CA GLN A 51 -7.86 -4.37 6.29
C GLN A 51 -8.23 -5.85 6.37
N LEU A 52 -7.25 -6.74 6.23
CA LEU A 52 -7.46 -8.18 6.38
C LEU A 52 -7.97 -8.55 7.78
N LYS A 53 -7.45 -7.91 8.83
CA LYS A 53 -7.91 -8.12 10.21
C LYS A 53 -9.26 -7.46 10.46
N GLU A 54 -9.33 -6.14 10.37
CA GLU A 54 -10.48 -5.34 10.81
C GLU A 54 -11.72 -5.51 9.92
N GLU A 55 -11.55 -5.50 8.59
CA GLU A 55 -12.69 -5.51 7.65
C GLU A 55 -13.12 -6.94 7.27
N LEU A 56 -12.16 -7.89 7.24
CA LEU A 56 -12.38 -9.24 6.70
C LEU A 56 -12.26 -10.35 7.74
N GLY A 57 -12.01 -9.98 9.01
CA GLY A 57 -12.06 -10.88 10.16
C GLY A 57 -10.95 -11.94 10.16
N LEU A 58 -9.76 -11.63 9.65
CA LEU A 58 -8.62 -12.56 9.74
C LEU A 58 -8.30 -12.95 11.19
N ASP A 59 -8.53 -12.04 12.13
CA ASP A 59 -8.34 -12.22 13.57
C ASP A 59 -9.59 -12.77 14.30
N HIS A 60 -10.71 -12.97 13.61
CA HIS A 60 -11.95 -13.52 14.18
C HIS A 60 -12.04 -15.06 14.08
N PHE A 61 -10.93 -15.76 13.84
CA PHE A 61 -10.92 -17.21 13.83
C PHE A 61 -10.85 -17.78 15.25
N GLU A 62 -11.90 -18.47 15.68
CA GLU A 62 -12.00 -19.07 17.03
C GLU A 62 -11.74 -20.59 17.07
N GLY A 63 -11.42 -21.19 15.92
CA GLY A 63 -11.13 -22.63 15.83
C GLY A 63 -9.75 -23.00 16.36
N ARG A 64 -9.53 -24.30 16.59
CA ARG A 64 -8.24 -24.82 17.11
C ARG A 64 -7.50 -25.76 16.15
N SER A 65 -7.96 -25.85 14.89
CA SER A 65 -7.32 -26.69 13.88
C SER A 65 -6.49 -25.86 12.91
N TRP A 66 -5.29 -26.36 12.58
CA TRP A 66 -4.42 -25.75 11.58
C TRP A 66 -5.12 -25.65 10.22
N THR A 67 -5.80 -26.72 9.80
CA THR A 67 -6.56 -26.74 8.55
C THR A 67 -7.69 -25.70 8.53
N GLY A 68 -8.38 -25.50 9.67
CA GLY A 68 -9.41 -24.49 9.81
C GLY A 68 -8.85 -23.07 9.67
N LEU A 69 -7.73 -22.80 10.34
CA LEU A 69 -7.03 -21.52 10.25
C LEU A 69 -6.56 -21.23 8.82
N HIS A 70 -5.97 -22.23 8.15
CA HIS A 70 -5.46 -22.08 6.80
C HIS A 70 -6.59 -21.81 5.78
N ARG A 71 -7.72 -22.53 5.90
CA ARG A 71 -8.90 -22.26 5.07
C ARG A 71 -9.48 -20.87 5.34
N HIS A 72 -9.55 -20.46 6.60
CA HIS A 72 -10.02 -19.12 6.98
C HIS A 72 -9.15 -18.04 6.35
N ALA A 73 -7.84 -18.11 6.55
CA ALA A 73 -6.88 -17.16 5.96
C ALA A 73 -6.97 -17.12 4.43
N LEU A 74 -7.10 -18.27 3.77
CA LEU A 74 -7.29 -18.33 2.31
C LEU A 74 -8.56 -17.61 1.87
N MET A 75 -9.70 -17.87 2.52
CA MET A 75 -10.96 -17.21 2.19
C MET A 75 -10.90 -15.69 2.41
N THR A 76 -10.30 -15.24 3.51
CA THR A 76 -10.07 -13.81 3.79
C THR A 76 -9.18 -13.17 2.71
N MET A 77 -8.10 -13.83 2.29
CA MET A 77 -7.24 -13.35 1.21
C MET A 77 -7.95 -13.28 -0.16
N ILE A 78 -8.81 -14.26 -0.48
CA ILE A 78 -9.62 -14.25 -1.70
C ILE A 78 -10.61 -13.07 -1.69
N ALA A 79 -11.29 -12.86 -0.56
CA ALA A 79 -12.21 -11.73 -0.38
C ALA A 79 -11.48 -10.38 -0.54
N TYR A 80 -10.29 -10.27 0.07
CA TYR A 80 -9.44 -9.09 -0.09
C TYR A 80 -9.06 -8.84 -1.55
N ALA A 81 -8.55 -9.86 -2.26
CA ALA A 81 -8.17 -9.75 -3.66
C ALA A 81 -9.35 -9.33 -4.55
N PHE A 82 -10.55 -9.88 -4.29
CA PHE A 82 -11.78 -9.48 -4.98
C PHE A 82 -12.12 -7.99 -4.76
N LEU A 83 -12.05 -7.53 -3.51
CA LEU A 83 -12.31 -6.13 -3.17
C LEU A 83 -11.31 -5.18 -3.85
N GLN A 84 -10.02 -5.53 -3.82
CA GLN A 84 -8.97 -4.75 -4.49
C GLN A 84 -9.18 -4.70 -6.00
N ALA A 85 -9.56 -5.81 -6.63
CA ALA A 85 -9.90 -5.85 -8.06
C ALA A 85 -11.08 -4.91 -8.39
N ARG A 86 -12.11 -4.86 -7.53
CA ARG A 86 -13.25 -3.93 -7.70
C ARG A 86 -12.83 -2.47 -7.53
N ARG A 87 -12.02 -2.16 -6.51
CA ARG A 87 -11.50 -0.80 -6.26
C ARG A 87 -10.66 -0.30 -7.44
N LEU A 88 -9.80 -1.15 -8.01
CA LEU A 88 -9.00 -0.83 -9.20
C LEU A 88 -9.87 -0.55 -10.43
N LYS A 89 -10.87 -1.40 -10.70
CA LYS A 89 -11.84 -1.19 -11.80
C LYS A 89 -12.60 0.13 -11.64
N ALA A 90 -13.06 0.45 -10.42
CA ALA A 90 -13.76 1.70 -10.14
C ALA A 90 -12.85 2.94 -10.33
N ALA A 91 -11.60 2.88 -9.86
CA ALA A 91 -10.62 3.94 -10.06
C ALA A 91 -10.30 4.17 -11.55
N GLY A 92 -10.19 3.09 -12.34
CA GLY A 92 -10.01 3.18 -13.79
C GLY A 92 -11.18 3.88 -14.50
N ARG A 93 -12.42 3.56 -14.09
CA ARG A 93 -13.64 4.23 -14.60
C ARG A 93 -13.65 5.73 -14.26
N LYS A 94 -13.33 6.10 -13.01
CA LYS A 94 -13.21 7.52 -12.61
C LYS A 94 -12.17 8.27 -13.44
N LYS A 95 -11.00 7.67 -13.68
CA LYS A 95 -9.96 8.25 -14.55
C LYS A 95 -10.43 8.46 -15.99
N LYS A 96 -11.18 7.51 -16.55
CA LYS A 96 -11.77 7.64 -17.91
C LYS A 96 -12.78 8.80 -17.95
N CYS A 97 -13.68 8.90 -16.97
CA CYS A 97 -14.68 9.96 -16.89
C CYS A 97 -14.06 11.36 -16.79
N ARG A 98 -13.02 11.53 -15.95
CA ARG A 98 -12.31 12.82 -15.83
C ARG A 98 -11.57 13.24 -17.11
N ARG A 99 -11.14 12.27 -17.92
CA ARG A 99 -10.45 12.57 -19.19
C ARG A 99 -11.44 13.00 -20.28
N SER A 100 -12.64 12.42 -20.31
CA SER A 100 -13.70 12.84 -21.22
C SER A 100 -14.19 14.27 -20.94
N THR A 101 -14.38 14.66 -19.66
CA THR A 101 -14.82 16.02 -19.33
C THR A 101 -13.77 17.09 -19.69
N ALA A 102 -12.49 16.80 -19.46
CA ALA A 102 -11.40 17.70 -19.84
C ALA A 102 -11.21 17.86 -21.36
N THR A 103 -11.67 16.89 -22.16
CA THR A 103 -11.60 16.98 -23.63
C THR A 103 -12.76 17.81 -24.19
N THR A 104 -13.94 17.78 -23.55
CA THR A 104 -15.10 18.57 -23.98
C THR A 104 -14.97 20.06 -23.66
N GLU A 105 -14.26 20.44 -22.59
CA GLU A 105 -14.03 21.86 -22.24
C GLU A 105 -13.03 22.57 -23.17
N HIS A 106 -12.17 21.83 -23.86
CA HIS A 106 -11.17 22.42 -24.78
C HIS A 106 -11.67 22.63 -26.23
N ALA A 107 -12.91 22.24 -26.56
CA ALA A 107 -13.47 22.33 -27.91
C ALA A 107 -14.52 23.44 -28.11
N SER A 108 -14.77 24.25 -27.08
CA SER A 108 -15.69 25.40 -27.12
C SER A 108 -14.90 26.69 -26.93
N GLY A 109 -14.21 27.14 -27.97
CA GLY A 109 -13.46 28.39 -28.03
C GLY A 109 -13.37 28.91 -29.46
#